data_AF-A0A412KP36-F1
#
_entry.id   AF-A0A412KP36-F1
#
_cell.length_a   1.000
_cell.length_b   1.000
_cell.length_c   1.000
_cell.angle_alpha   90.00
_cell.angle_beta   90.00
_cell.angle_gamma   90.00
#
_symmetry.space_group_name_H-M   'P 1'
#
loop_
_entity.id
_entity.type
_entity.pdbx_description
1 polymer ?
#
loop_
_entity_poly.entity_id
_entity_poly.type
_entity_poly.pdbx_seq_one_letter_code
_entity_poly.pdbx_strand_id
1 'polypeptide(L)'
;MSTALLQVRVDEALKHRVDQRLKRMGLTTSGAVNLLLHQIDIQGKIPFDIVDRPNDLHQAVRDINDGVGLSKVYHDTDTLYKDLGI
;
A
#
# COMPACT_ATOMS: atom_id res chain seq x y z
N MET A 1 -3.72 -28.82 -11.37
CA MET A 1 -3.79 -27.62 -10.52
C MET A 1 -4.44 -28.01 -9.22
N SER A 2 -3.81 -27.73 -8.08
CA SER A 2 -4.37 -28.02 -6.76
C SER A 2 -5.13 -26.80 -6.27
N THR A 3 -6.39 -26.96 -5.87
CA THR A 3 -7.19 -25.90 -5.28
C THR A 3 -7.07 -25.93 -3.76
N ALA A 4 -6.98 -24.75 -3.14
CA ALA A 4 -6.98 -24.58 -1.69
C ALA A 4 -8.25 -23.84 -1.25
N LEU A 5 -8.77 -24.18 -0.08
CA LEU A 5 -9.93 -23.49 0.50
C LEU A 5 -9.47 -22.27 1.31
N LEU A 6 -10.05 -21.10 1.00
CA LEU A 6 -9.83 -19.86 1.74
C LEU A 6 -11.09 -19.50 2.54
N GLN A 7 -10.98 -19.49 3.87
CA GLN A 7 -12.04 -19.06 4.78
C GLN A 7 -11.64 -17.75 5.47
N VAL A 8 -12.46 -16.72 5.33
CA VAL A 8 -12.21 -15.38 5.90
C VAL A 8 -13.46 -14.90 6.63
N ARG A 9 -13.28 -14.36 7.84
CA ARG A 9 -14.35 -13.69 8.56
C ARG A 9 -14.52 -12.26 8.04
N VAL A 10 -15.76 -11.89 7.74
CA VAL A 10 -16.12 -10.57 7.23
C VAL A 10 -17.45 -10.16 7.84
N ASP A 11 -17.65 -8.86 8.02
CA ASP A 11 -18.95 -8.31 8.38
C ASP A 11 -20.03 -8.70 7.34
N GLU A 12 -21.19 -9.13 7.83
CA GLU A 12 -22.26 -9.65 6.97
C GLU A 12 -22.85 -8.57 6.07
N ALA A 13 -23.07 -7.36 6.61
CA ALA A 13 -23.60 -6.25 5.85
C ALA A 13 -22.60 -5.80 4.77
N LEU A 14 -21.31 -5.76 5.09
CA LEU A 14 -20.24 -5.50 4.13
C LEU A 14 -20.22 -6.54 3.00
N LYS A 15 -20.28 -7.83 3.34
CA LYS A 15 -20.33 -8.92 2.37
C LYS A 15 -21.50 -8.74 1.41
N HIS A 16 -22.69 -8.45 1.92
CA HIS A 16 -23.86 -8.28 1.08
C HIS A 16 -23.75 -7.08 0.13
N ARG A 17 -23.28 -5.93 0.63
CA ARG A 17 -23.09 -4.72 -0.20
C ARG A 17 -22.07 -4.95 -1.30
N VAL A 18 -20.95 -5.60 -1.00
CA VAL A 18 -19.89 -5.86 -1.97
C VAL A 18 -20.34 -6.89 -3.00
N ASP A 19 -21.00 -7.98 -2.58
CA ASP A 19 -21.49 -9.02 -3.51
C ASP A 19 -22.49 -8.45 -4.53
N GLN A 20 -23.38 -7.54 -4.11
CA GLN A 20 -24.27 -6.84 -5.04
C GLN A 20 -23.53 -5.96 -6.04
N ARG A 21 -22.46 -5.27 -5.62
CA ARG A 21 -21.64 -4.44 -6.51
C ARG A 21 -20.87 -5.28 -7.51
N LEU A 22 -20.23 -6.36 -7.04
CA LEU A 22 -19.47 -7.27 -7.89
C LEU A 22 -20.38 -7.98 -8.91
N LYS A 23 -21.59 -8.38 -8.52
CA LYS A 23 -22.58 -8.98 -9.44
C LYS A 23 -22.93 -8.05 -10.60
N ARG A 24 -23.05 -6.74 -10.37
CA ARG A 24 -23.28 -5.77 -11.45
C ARG A 24 -22.11 -5.68 -12.44
N MET A 25 -20.91 -6.06 -12.00
CA MET A 25 -19.70 -6.14 -12.83
C MET A 25 -19.49 -7.53 -13.44
N GLY A 26 -20.43 -8.47 -13.26
CA GLY A 26 -20.28 -9.86 -13.72
C GLY A 26 -19.28 -10.69 -12.90
N LEU A 27 -18.90 -10.20 -11.71
CA LEU A 27 -17.93 -10.84 -10.83
C LEU A 27 -18.60 -11.49 -9.62
N THR A 28 -18.04 -12.61 -9.17
CA THR A 28 -18.38 -13.21 -7.88
C THR A 28 -17.39 -12.73 -6.82
N THR A 29 -17.79 -12.81 -5.54
CA THR A 29 -16.88 -12.51 -4.42
C THR A 29 -15.61 -13.37 -4.50
N SER A 30 -15.72 -14.67 -4.78
CA SER A 30 -14.56 -15.56 -4.93
C SER A 30 -13.67 -15.18 -6.13
N GLY A 31 -14.28 -14.77 -7.25
CA GLY A 31 -13.52 -14.30 -8.42
C GLY A 31 -12.73 -13.03 -8.12
N ALA A 32 -13.35 -12.07 -7.42
CA ALA A 32 -12.66 -10.85 -6.99
C ALA A 32 -11.52 -11.13 -6.00
N VAL A 33 -11.69 -12.09 -5.07
CA VAL A 33 -10.63 -12.51 -4.15
C VAL A 33 -9.47 -13.16 -4.91
N ASN A 34 -9.74 -14.02 -5.89
CA ASN A 34 -8.69 -14.61 -6.72
C ASN A 34 -7.92 -13.55 -7.50
N LEU A 35 -8.60 -12.56 -8.08
CA LEU A 35 -7.95 -11.44 -8.77
C LEU A 35 -7.06 -10.63 -7.82
N LEU A 36 -7.54 -10.37 -6.60
CA LEU A 36 -6.74 -9.68 -5.57
C LEU A 36 -5.45 -10.45 -5.24
N LEU A 37 -5.54 -11.76 -5.04
CA LEU A 37 -4.39 -12.61 -4.75
C LEU A 37 -3.37 -12.61 -5.91
N HIS A 38 -3.85 -12.74 -7.15
CA HIS A 38 -2.97 -12.64 -8.32
C HIS A 38 -2.30 -11.27 -8.44
N GLN A 39 -3.02 -10.20 -8.12
CA GLN A 39 -2.46 -8.86 -8.20
C GLN A 39 -1.38 -8.62 -7.14
N ILE A 40 -1.55 -9.18 -5.94
CA ILE A 40 -0.52 -9.16 -4.89
C ILE A 40 0.71 -9.95 -5.34
N ASP A 41 0.51 -11.14 -5.91
CA ASP A 41 1.58 -12.00 -6.42
C ASP A 41 2.40 -11.32 -7.53
N ILE A 42 1.72 -10.66 -8.49
CA ILE A 42 2.37 -9.96 -9.61
C ILE A 42 3.15 -8.73 -9.13
N GLN A 43 2.58 -7.93 -8.23
CA GLN A 43 3.18 -6.64 -7.86
C GLN A 43 4.12 -6.71 -6.66
N GLY A 44 4.06 -7.79 -5.87
CA GLY A 44 4.77 -7.90 -4.59
C GLY A 44 4.30 -6.87 -3.54
N LYS A 45 3.12 -6.26 -3.73
CA LYS A 45 2.55 -5.25 -2.84
C LYS A 45 1.04 -5.31 -2.81
N ILE A 46 0.45 -4.65 -1.83
CA ILE A 46 -1.00 -4.46 -1.74
C ILE A 46 -1.46 -3.57 -2.91
N PRO A 47 -2.43 -4.02 -3.74
CA PRO A 47 -2.77 -3.37 -5.00
C PRO A 47 -3.88 -2.31 -4.84
N PHE A 48 -3.79 -1.52 -3.79
CA PHE A 48 -4.61 -0.33 -3.57
C PHE A 48 -3.81 0.66 -2.73
N ASP A 49 -4.06 1.94 -2.96
CA ASP A 49 -3.44 2.98 -2.17
C ASP A 49 -4.01 2.97 -0.75
N ILE A 50 -3.11 2.88 0.23
CA ILE A 50 -3.47 3.08 1.63
C ILE A 50 -3.65 4.58 1.80
N VAL A 51 -4.91 5.02 1.91
CA VAL A 51 -5.28 6.45 1.99
C VAL A 51 -4.78 7.10 3.29
N ASP A 52 -4.37 6.30 4.27
CA ASP A 52 -3.78 6.75 5.52
C ASP A 52 -2.29 7.09 5.34
N ARG A 53 -2.01 8.05 4.45
CA ARG A 53 -0.66 8.62 4.35
C ARG A 53 -0.49 9.58 5.53
N PRO A 54 0.49 9.37 6.42
CA PRO A 54 0.77 10.35 7.46
C PRO A 54 1.03 11.71 6.80
N ASN A 55 0.32 12.74 7.27
CA ASN A 55 0.45 14.12 6.79
C ASN A 55 1.90 14.63 6.89
N ASP A 56 2.70 13.97 7.73
CA ASP A 56 4.11 14.18 7.99
C ASP A 56 4.97 14.12 6.72
N LEU A 57 4.66 13.24 5.74
CA LEU A 57 5.42 13.20 4.49
C LEU A 57 5.24 14.48 3.67
N HIS A 58 4.00 15.00 3.63
CA HIS A 58 3.73 16.26 2.94
C HIS A 58 4.39 17.44 3.66
N GLN A 59 4.46 17.40 4.99
CA GLN A 59 5.17 18.42 5.74
C GLN A 59 6.69 18.34 5.54
N ALA A 60 7.29 17.15 5.59
CA ALA A 60 8.71 16.95 5.35
C ALA A 60 9.13 17.41 3.94
N VAL A 61 8.32 17.15 2.91
CA VAL A 61 8.58 17.64 1.55
C VAL A 61 8.50 19.18 1.48
N ARG A 62 7.56 19.81 2.19
CA ARG A 62 7.48 21.27 2.29
C ARG A 62 8.71 21.85 2.99
N ASP A 63 9.08 21.30 4.14
CA ASP A 63 10.22 21.75 4.92
C ASP A 63 11.52 21.67 4.09
N ILE A 64 11.71 20.60 3.32
CA ILE A 64 12.85 20.47 2.37
C ILE A 64 12.83 21.58 1.31
N ASN A 65 11.68 21.84 0.67
CA ASN A 65 11.55 22.89 -0.35
C ASN A 65 11.77 24.30 0.21
N ASP A 66 11.35 24.52 1.46
CA ASP A 66 11.49 25.79 2.18
C ASP A 66 12.87 25.93 2.86
N GLY A 67 13.75 24.93 2.70
CA GLY A 67 15.11 24.93 3.25
C GLY A 67 15.17 24.72 4.76
N VAL A 68 14.09 24.24 5.38
CA VAL A 68 13.94 24.01 6.81
C VAL A 68 14.42 22.60 7.16
N GLY A 69 15.35 22.48 8.10
CA GLY A 69 15.85 21.18 8.59
C GLY A 69 16.80 20.44 7.65
N LEU A 70 17.32 21.12 6.60
CA LEU A 70 18.35 20.56 5.73
C LEU A 70 19.70 20.48 6.46
N SER A 71 20.38 19.35 6.33
CA SER A 71 21.75 19.17 6.79
C SER A 71 22.74 19.90 5.87
N LYS A 72 24.02 19.89 6.27
CA LYS A 72 25.15 20.30 5.41
C LYS A 72 25.14 19.52 4.08
N VAL A 73 25.72 20.12 3.04
CA VAL A 73 25.97 19.45 1.77
C VAL A 73 27.11 18.46 1.97
N TYR A 74 26.89 17.20 1.61
CA TYR A 74 27.91 16.16 1.61
C TYR A 74 28.48 16.01 0.20
N HIS A 75 29.81 15.88 0.11
CA HIS A 75 30.53 15.70 -1.15
C HIS A 75 30.95 14.24 -1.38
N ASP A 76 30.73 13.38 -0.40
CA ASP A 76 31.12 11.98 -0.42
C ASP A 76 30.14 11.14 0.43
N THR A 77 30.02 9.86 0.09
CA THR A 77 29.09 8.94 0.77
C THR A 77 29.57 8.58 2.17
N ASP A 78 30.88 8.60 2.44
CA ASP A 78 31.44 8.22 3.73
C ASP A 78 31.10 9.23 4.82
N THR A 79 31.14 10.53 4.50
CA THR A 79 30.73 11.61 5.40
C THR A 79 29.23 11.61 5.63
N LEU A 80 28.42 11.23 4.63
CA LEU A 80 26.98 11.06 4.77
C LEU A 80 26.66 9.92 5.76
N TYR A 81 27.22 8.73 5.56
CA TYR A 81 26.97 7.58 6.42
C TYR A 81 27.41 7.83 7.88
N LYS A 82 28.60 8.43 8.05
CA LYS A 82 29.11 8.80 9.37
C LYS A 82 28.19 9.77 10.13
N ASP A 83 27.54 10.69 9.43
CA ASP A 83 26.62 11.67 10.01
C ASP A 83 25.22 11.07 10.28
N LEU A 84 24.80 10.10 9.46
CA LEU A 84 23.56 9.32 9.65
C LEU A 84 23.68 8.25 10.74
N GLY A 85 24.90 7.94 11.21
CA GLY A 85 25.13 6.96 12.27
C GLY A 85 24.85 5.52 11.84
N ILE A 86 24.91 5.24 10.54
CA ILE A 86 24.73 3.92 9.92
C ILE A 86 25.96 3.50 9.13
#